data_AF-A0A2S7Q4E7-F1
#
_entry.id   AF-A0A2S7Q4E7-F1
#
_cell.length_a   1.000
_cell.length_b   1.000
_cell.length_c   1.000
_cell.angle_alpha   90.00
_cell.angle_beta   90.00
_cell.angle_gamma   90.00
#
_symmetry.space_group_name_H-M   'P 1'
#
loop_
_entity.id
_entity.type
_entity.pdbx_description
1 polymer ?
#
loop_
_entity_poly.entity_id
_entity_poly.type
_entity_poly.pdbx_seq_one_letter_code
_entity_poly.pdbx_strand_id
1 'polypeptide(L)'
;MPGRLEFETEYANEAEESVQLMSFDPGDGINPLTKQMEPEMELKMTVMNIYNMRLTQRAERKKVIFEHNLLEYRKNAALDKKRTKEERELLNRAKPFARMMNHDDFEEFCKGLIDEHNLRQAVAQLQDWRQMKIGDLKSGEKYELDKVQRAAKAQPMGSMDRDRFATNGRSKAPPVIETPSGAAILVAPELPPDIQPQPPAQAQPKREPQPIAPLSTITPLPLNPAQTADIQLLTPEEIDLCEKTRLNPKPQGGGVERGG
;
A
#
# COMPACT_ATOMS: atom_id res chain seq x y z
N MET A 1 -24.32 -23.63 4.86
CA MET A 1 -24.47 -23.56 3.38
C MET A 1 -23.62 -22.41 2.85
N PRO A 2 -22.55 -22.65 2.06
CA PRO A 2 -21.61 -21.61 1.66
C PRO A 2 -22.15 -20.58 0.65
N GLY A 3 -23.25 -20.88 -0.05
CA GLY A 3 -23.80 -20.02 -1.11
C GLY A 3 -24.88 -19.02 -0.67
N ARG A 4 -25.18 -18.94 0.63
CA ARG A 4 -26.32 -18.16 1.12
C ARG A 4 -26.03 -16.68 1.29
N LEU A 5 -24.75 -16.28 1.42
CA LEU A 5 -24.34 -14.91 1.77
C LEU A 5 -24.99 -14.38 3.07
N GLU A 6 -25.47 -15.29 3.93
CA GLU A 6 -26.07 -15.02 5.24
C GLU A 6 -25.18 -15.58 6.34
N PHE A 7 -25.10 -14.90 7.48
CA PHE A 7 -24.42 -15.41 8.66
C PHE A 7 -25.43 -16.12 9.56
N GLU A 8 -25.02 -17.19 10.24
CA GLU A 8 -25.89 -17.89 11.21
C GLU A 8 -26.23 -16.99 12.41
N THR A 9 -25.28 -16.16 12.83
CA THR A 9 -25.49 -15.09 13.81
C THR A 9 -25.07 -13.78 13.19
N GLU A 10 -26.04 -12.87 13.05
CA GLU A 10 -25.81 -11.56 12.47
C GLU A 10 -25.07 -10.61 13.41
N TYR A 11 -24.46 -9.57 12.84
CA TYR A 11 -23.87 -8.51 13.66
C TYR A 11 -24.96 -7.80 14.48
N ALA A 12 -24.70 -7.68 15.79
CA ALA A 12 -25.61 -7.11 16.79
C ALA A 12 -27.02 -7.73 16.74
N ASN A 13 -27.09 -9.06 16.81
CA ASN A 13 -28.34 -9.82 16.77
C ASN A 13 -29.23 -9.50 17.98
N GLU A 14 -28.63 -9.22 19.15
CA GLU A 14 -29.31 -8.82 20.38
C GLU A 14 -30.16 -7.55 20.24
N ALA A 15 -29.89 -6.70 19.24
CA ALA A 15 -30.70 -5.52 18.98
C ALA A 15 -32.15 -5.89 18.59
N GLU A 16 -32.37 -7.07 17.99
CA GLU A 16 -33.71 -7.55 17.63
C GLU A 16 -34.58 -7.85 18.84
N GLU A 17 -33.97 -8.30 19.95
CA GLU A 17 -34.68 -8.59 21.20
C GLU A 17 -35.35 -7.34 21.78
N SER A 18 -34.69 -6.19 21.65
CA SER A 18 -35.19 -4.91 22.18
C SER A 18 -36.44 -4.39 21.46
N VAL A 19 -36.57 -4.65 20.16
CA VAL A 19 -37.72 -4.22 19.34
C VAL A 19 -38.78 -5.31 19.20
N GLN A 20 -38.49 -6.57 19.54
CA GLN A 20 -39.40 -7.70 19.35
C GLN A 20 -40.77 -7.52 20.03
N LEU A 21 -40.79 -6.91 21.22
CA LEU A 21 -42.01 -6.70 22.00
C LEU A 21 -42.59 -5.28 21.84
N MET A 22 -42.06 -4.45 20.94
CA MET A 22 -42.59 -3.12 20.69
C MET A 22 -43.80 -3.17 19.77
N SER A 23 -44.89 -2.53 20.20
CA SER A 23 -46.07 -2.28 19.40
C SER A 23 -46.34 -0.79 19.29
N PHE A 24 -46.88 -0.38 18.14
CA PHE A 24 -47.34 0.97 17.88
C PHE A 24 -48.82 0.89 17.51
N ASP A 25 -49.68 1.39 18.40
CA ASP A 25 -51.11 1.44 18.14
C ASP A 25 -51.47 2.79 17.49
N PRO A 26 -52.31 2.81 16.44
CA PRO A 26 -52.72 4.06 15.81
C PRO A 26 -53.41 5.01 16.79
N GLY A 27 -52.82 6.19 17.01
CA GLY A 27 -53.32 7.19 17.96
C GLY A 27 -52.66 7.15 19.35
N ASP A 28 -51.78 6.17 19.59
CA ASP A 28 -50.94 6.11 20.78
C ASP A 28 -49.79 7.13 20.70
N GLY A 29 -49.29 7.55 21.85
CA GLY A 29 -48.11 8.43 21.95
C GLY A 29 -48.37 9.93 21.88
N ILE A 30 -49.62 10.40 21.77
CA ILE A 30 -49.97 11.81 21.97
C ILE A 30 -50.89 11.92 23.18
N ASN A 31 -50.46 12.67 24.20
CA ASN A 31 -51.27 12.89 25.38
C ASN A 31 -52.55 13.68 25.01
N PRO A 32 -53.74 13.16 25.33
CA PRO A 32 -55.00 13.78 24.91
C PRO A 32 -55.25 15.16 25.54
N LEU A 33 -54.61 15.46 26.67
CA LEU A 33 -54.78 16.73 27.40
C LEU A 33 -53.70 17.75 27.03
N THR A 34 -52.43 17.34 26.98
CA THR A 34 -51.31 18.26 26.72
C THR A 34 -50.98 18.39 25.23
N LYS A 35 -51.50 17.50 24.37
CA LYS A 35 -51.17 17.38 22.93
C LYS A 35 -49.68 17.18 22.65
N GLN A 36 -48.91 16.82 23.67
CA GLN A 36 -47.48 16.53 23.56
C GLN A 36 -47.26 15.03 23.37
N MET A 37 -46.10 14.68 22.82
CA MET A 37 -45.72 13.29 22.69
C MET A 37 -45.47 12.68 24.07
N GLU A 38 -46.01 11.50 24.34
CA GLU A 38 -45.74 10.78 25.58
C GLU A 38 -44.26 10.36 25.64
N PRO A 39 -43.59 10.47 26.80
CA PRO A 39 -42.19 10.06 26.95
C PRO A 39 -41.92 8.60 26.56
N GLU A 40 -42.92 7.72 26.72
CA GLU A 40 -42.82 6.31 26.30
C GLU A 40 -42.72 6.18 24.77
N MET A 41 -43.50 6.97 24.01
CA MET A 41 -43.44 6.97 22.55
C MET A 41 -42.09 7.50 22.07
N GLU A 42 -41.57 8.57 22.67
CA GLU A 42 -40.24 9.08 22.36
C GLU A 42 -39.14 8.04 22.60
N LEU A 43 -39.24 7.29 23.71
CA LEU A 43 -38.33 6.18 24.00
C LEU A 43 -38.44 5.07 22.95
N LYS A 44 -39.65 4.61 22.61
CA LYS A 44 -39.86 3.58 21.57
C LYS A 44 -39.28 4.02 20.22
N MET A 45 -39.51 5.27 19.82
CA MET A 45 -38.94 5.84 18.59
C MET A 45 -37.40 5.88 18.64
N THR A 46 -36.82 6.24 19.78
CA THR A 46 -35.37 6.24 19.98
C THR A 46 -34.78 4.84 19.86
N VAL A 47 -35.41 3.84 20.48
CA VAL A 47 -34.95 2.44 20.37
C VAL A 47 -35.09 1.93 18.94
N MET A 48 -36.18 2.27 18.24
CA MET A 48 -36.35 1.93 16.83
C MET A 48 -35.27 2.56 15.94
N ASN A 49 -34.88 3.80 16.21
CA ASN A 49 -33.76 4.46 15.53
C ASN A 49 -32.44 3.72 15.77
N ILE A 50 -32.16 3.32 17.02
CA ILE A 50 -30.97 2.53 17.36
C ILE A 50 -30.98 1.20 16.60
N TYR A 51 -32.12 0.51 16.55
CA TYR A 51 -32.27 -0.73 15.79
C TYR A 51 -31.96 -0.53 14.30
N ASN A 52 -32.53 0.49 13.67
CA ASN A 52 -32.27 0.81 12.26
C ASN A 52 -30.79 1.14 12.01
N MET A 53 -30.13 1.87 12.93
CA MET A 53 -28.69 2.11 12.85
C MET A 53 -27.89 0.80 12.90
N ARG A 54 -28.28 -0.16 13.75
CA ARG A 54 -27.65 -1.48 13.80
C ARG A 54 -27.88 -2.29 12.52
N LEU A 55 -29.08 -2.20 11.95
CA LEU A 55 -29.41 -2.86 10.69
C LEU A 55 -28.55 -2.32 9.52
N THR A 56 -28.36 -1.01 9.46
CA THR A 56 -27.44 -0.38 8.48
C THR A 56 -26.01 -0.84 8.69
N GLN A 57 -25.49 -0.80 9.93
CA GLN A 57 -24.14 -1.26 10.25
C GLN A 57 -23.92 -2.75 9.88
N ARG A 58 -24.95 -3.58 10.08
CA ARG A 58 -24.95 -4.99 9.69
C ARG A 58 -24.81 -5.12 8.18
N ALA A 59 -25.63 -4.40 7.41
CA ALA A 59 -25.55 -4.40 5.95
C ALA A 59 -24.17 -3.94 5.44
N GLU A 60 -23.63 -2.85 6.00
CA GLU A 60 -22.31 -2.32 5.66
C GLU A 60 -21.19 -3.33 5.99
N ARG A 61 -21.23 -3.97 7.16
CA ARG A 61 -20.26 -5.01 7.51
C ARG A 61 -20.30 -6.19 6.54
N LYS A 62 -21.51 -6.67 6.20
CA LYS A 62 -21.65 -7.74 5.21
C LYS A 62 -21.03 -7.34 3.88
N LYS A 63 -21.35 -6.13 3.41
CA LYS A 63 -20.80 -5.59 2.16
C LYS A 63 -19.27 -5.65 2.17
N VAL A 64 -18.62 -5.12 3.21
CA VAL A 64 -17.15 -5.15 3.32
C VAL A 64 -16.60 -6.58 3.35
N ILE A 65 -17.25 -7.52 4.04
CA ILE A 65 -16.79 -8.92 4.12
C ILE A 65 -16.79 -9.60 2.74
N PHE A 66 -17.85 -9.39 1.96
CA PHE A 66 -17.98 -9.97 0.62
C PHE A 66 -17.12 -9.26 -0.42
N GLU A 67 -17.14 -7.93 -0.42
CA GLU A 67 -16.40 -7.11 -1.37
C GLU A 67 -14.90 -7.39 -1.30
N HIS A 68 -14.33 -7.51 -0.09
CA HIS A 68 -12.91 -7.80 0.11
C HIS A 68 -12.58 -9.29 0.16
N ASN A 69 -13.50 -10.17 -0.26
CA ASN A 69 -13.29 -11.63 -0.31
C ASN A 69 -12.75 -12.22 1.01
N LEU A 70 -13.19 -11.68 2.17
CA LEU A 70 -12.62 -12.07 3.47
C LEU A 70 -12.97 -13.50 3.89
N LEU A 71 -13.96 -14.11 3.23
CA LEU A 71 -14.38 -15.51 3.42
C LEU A 71 -13.45 -16.52 2.75
N GLU A 72 -12.55 -16.07 1.86
CA GLU A 72 -11.57 -16.94 1.18
C GLU A 72 -10.39 -17.30 2.10
N TYR A 73 -10.68 -17.90 3.25
CA TYR A 73 -9.71 -18.15 4.33
C TYR A 73 -8.44 -18.88 3.86
N ARG A 74 -8.59 -19.89 2.99
CA ARG A 74 -7.45 -20.67 2.49
C ARG A 74 -6.53 -19.84 1.60
N LYS A 75 -7.10 -19.00 0.73
CA LYS A 75 -6.33 -18.09 -0.15
C LYS A 75 -5.68 -17.00 0.68
N ASN A 76 -6.43 -16.36 1.57
CA ASN A 76 -5.95 -15.27 2.44
C ASN A 76 -4.82 -15.76 3.37
N ALA A 77 -4.97 -16.94 3.98
CA ALA A 77 -3.91 -17.54 4.79
C ALA A 77 -2.67 -17.94 3.97
N ALA A 78 -2.84 -18.39 2.72
CA ALA A 78 -1.72 -18.69 1.84
C ALA A 78 -0.94 -17.42 1.43
N LEU A 79 -1.65 -16.32 1.16
CA LEU A 79 -1.03 -15.02 0.87
C LEU A 79 -0.26 -14.49 2.08
N ASP A 80 -0.85 -14.52 3.27
CA ASP A 80 -0.18 -14.05 4.49
C ASP A 80 1.06 -14.89 4.82
N LYS A 81 1.06 -16.19 4.51
CA LYS A 81 2.23 -17.08 4.70
C LYS A 81 3.39 -16.78 3.75
N LYS A 82 3.14 -16.19 2.57
CA LYS A 82 4.19 -15.83 1.60
C LYS A 82 4.88 -14.51 1.94
N ARG A 83 4.30 -13.72 2.84
CA ARG A 83 4.80 -12.41 3.24
C ARG A 83 5.77 -12.51 4.40
N THR A 84 6.73 -11.60 4.43
CA THR A 84 7.63 -11.43 5.58
C THR A 84 6.86 -10.98 6.82
N LYS A 85 7.49 -11.08 7.99
CA LYS A 85 6.88 -10.60 9.25
C LYS A 85 6.56 -9.10 9.18
N GLU A 86 7.47 -8.31 8.63
CA GLU A 86 7.32 -6.85 8.49
C GLU A 86 6.21 -6.48 7.53
N GLU A 87 6.16 -7.10 6.35
CA GLU A 87 5.08 -6.91 5.37
C GLU A 87 3.71 -7.28 5.97
N ARG A 88 3.65 -8.38 6.74
CA ARG A 88 2.40 -8.80 7.39
C ARG A 88 1.94 -7.78 8.43
N GLU A 89 2.85 -7.22 9.21
CA GLU A 89 2.52 -6.19 10.19
C GLU A 89 2.03 -4.90 9.50
N LEU A 90 2.70 -4.49 8.43
CA LEU A 90 2.33 -3.33 7.62
C LEU A 90 0.90 -3.46 7.08
N LEU A 91 0.56 -4.60 6.47
CA LEU A 91 -0.78 -4.84 5.93
C LEU A 91 -1.83 -5.02 7.02
N ASN A 92 -1.47 -5.57 8.18
CA ASN A 92 -2.37 -5.61 9.32
C ASN A 92 -2.76 -4.20 9.80
N ARG A 93 -1.81 -3.25 9.75
CA ARG A 93 -2.08 -1.84 10.03
C ARG A 93 -2.95 -1.19 8.96
N ALA A 94 -2.91 -1.69 7.72
CA ALA A 94 -3.73 -1.21 6.61
C ALA A 94 -5.18 -1.73 6.61
N LYS A 95 -5.47 -2.89 7.24
CA LYS A 95 -6.81 -3.52 7.26
C LYS A 95 -7.99 -2.59 7.61
N PRO A 96 -7.88 -1.61 8.53
CA PRO A 96 -8.98 -0.68 8.80
C PRO A 96 -9.44 0.13 7.57
N PHE A 97 -8.53 0.43 6.63
CA PHE A 97 -8.84 1.19 5.42
C PHE A 97 -9.73 0.40 4.44
N ALA A 98 -9.77 -0.93 4.52
CA ALA A 98 -10.70 -1.75 3.73
C ALA A 98 -12.17 -1.41 3.98
N ARG A 99 -12.51 -0.78 5.12
CA ARG A 99 -13.90 -0.35 5.40
C ARG A 99 -14.33 0.89 4.63
N MET A 100 -13.36 1.67 4.14
CA MET A 100 -13.60 2.96 3.47
C MET A 100 -13.18 2.98 2.01
N MET A 101 -12.58 1.89 1.52
CA MET A 101 -12.11 1.73 0.15
C MET A 101 -12.80 0.55 -0.50
N ASN A 102 -12.95 0.61 -1.83
CA ASN A 102 -13.43 -0.52 -2.62
C ASN A 102 -12.36 -1.63 -2.65
N HIS A 103 -12.73 -2.83 -3.10
CA HIS A 103 -11.81 -3.96 -3.19
C HIS A 103 -10.53 -3.65 -3.98
N ASP A 104 -10.69 -3.19 -5.23
CA ASP A 104 -9.57 -2.95 -6.14
C ASP A 104 -8.63 -1.86 -5.62
N ASP A 105 -9.20 -0.75 -5.13
CA ASP A 105 -8.44 0.37 -4.55
C ASP A 105 -7.65 -0.08 -3.31
N PHE A 106 -8.23 -0.95 -2.47
CA PHE A 106 -7.56 -1.47 -1.30
C PHE A 106 -6.43 -2.43 -1.65
N GLU A 107 -6.60 -3.26 -2.70
CA GLU A 107 -5.53 -4.12 -3.19
C GLU A 107 -4.37 -3.31 -3.78
N GLU A 108 -4.67 -2.28 -4.58
CA GLU A 108 -3.67 -1.36 -5.12
C GLU A 108 -2.93 -0.61 -4.00
N PHE A 109 -3.66 -0.12 -3.00
CA PHE A 109 -3.09 0.52 -1.82
C PHE A 109 -2.15 -0.43 -1.05
N CYS A 110 -2.57 -1.68 -0.82
CA CYS A 110 -1.74 -2.70 -0.17
C CYS A 110 -0.49 -3.01 -0.99
N LYS A 111 -0.60 -3.10 -2.31
CA LYS A 111 0.53 -3.33 -3.21
C LYS A 111 1.52 -2.16 -3.12
N GLY A 112 1.03 -0.93 -3.21
CA GLY A 112 1.86 0.28 -3.08
C GLY A 112 2.59 0.36 -1.73
N LEU A 113 1.96 -0.04 -0.63
CA LEU A 113 2.61 -0.10 0.69
C LEU A 113 3.78 -1.09 0.72
N ILE A 114 3.61 -2.27 0.10
CA ILE A 114 4.67 -3.29 0.02
C ILE A 114 5.81 -2.80 -0.87
N ASP A 115 5.48 -2.24 -2.03
CA ASP A 115 6.47 -1.73 -2.99
C ASP A 115 7.29 -0.59 -2.36
N GLU A 116 6.64 0.33 -1.65
CA GLU A 116 7.29 1.42 -0.94
C GLU A 116 8.22 0.92 0.18
N HIS A 117 7.74 -0.05 0.97
CA HIS A 117 8.55 -0.68 2.01
C HIS A 117 9.80 -1.37 1.43
N ASN A 118 9.63 -2.13 0.35
CA ASN A 118 10.71 -2.80 -0.35
C ASN A 118 11.71 -1.80 -0.95
N LEU A 119 11.23 -0.69 -1.52
CA LEU A 119 12.08 0.38 -2.02
C LEU A 119 12.89 1.05 -0.91
N ARG A 120 12.28 1.35 0.24
CA ARG A 120 13.00 1.92 1.40
C ARG A 120 14.12 0.98 1.87
N GLN A 121 13.85 -0.31 1.97
CA GLN A 121 14.84 -1.31 2.34
C GLN A 121 15.97 -1.40 1.31
N ALA A 122 15.63 -1.44 0.01
CA ALA A 122 16.62 -1.48 -1.06
C ALA A 122 17.51 -0.23 -1.08
N VAL A 123 16.92 0.97 -0.91
CA VAL A 123 17.66 2.23 -0.84
C VAL A 123 18.60 2.25 0.37
N ALA A 124 18.14 1.81 1.54
CA ALA A 124 18.98 1.72 2.73
C ALA A 124 20.18 0.77 2.50
N GLN A 125 19.92 -0.41 1.93
CA GLN A 125 20.96 -1.39 1.60
C GLN A 125 22.00 -0.85 0.60
N LEU A 126 21.55 -0.17 -0.46
CA LEU A 126 22.46 0.45 -1.45
C LEU A 126 23.28 1.59 -0.84
N GLN A 127 22.69 2.37 0.07
CA GLN A 127 23.41 3.41 0.82
C GLN A 127 24.48 2.81 1.72
N ASP A 128 24.18 1.71 2.42
CA ASP A 128 25.15 0.99 3.26
C ASP A 128 26.31 0.43 2.43
N TRP A 129 26.03 -0.17 1.27
CA TRP A 129 27.06 -0.64 0.35
C TRP A 129 27.99 0.48 -0.12
N ARG A 130 27.43 1.65 -0.45
CA ARG A 130 28.21 2.84 -0.80
C ARG A 130 29.10 3.30 0.35
N GLN A 131 28.61 3.28 1.58
CA GLN A 131 29.40 3.62 2.77
C GLN A 131 30.56 2.65 2.96
N MET A 132 30.34 1.36 2.69
CA MET A 132 31.35 0.30 2.73
C MET A 132 32.25 0.24 1.49
N LYS A 133 32.16 1.25 0.60
CA LYS A 133 32.97 1.38 -0.62
C LYS A 133 32.75 0.23 -1.61
N ILE A 134 31.57 -0.35 -1.61
CA ILE A 134 31.12 -1.35 -2.58
C ILE A 134 30.38 -0.60 -3.70
N GLY A 135 31.00 -0.52 -4.87
CA GLY A 135 30.48 0.22 -6.02
C GLY A 135 29.65 -0.62 -7.01
N ASP A 136 29.80 -1.95 -6.99
CA ASP A 136 29.17 -2.84 -7.98
C ASP A 136 28.07 -3.70 -7.33
N LEU A 137 26.94 -3.89 -8.02
CA LEU A 137 25.85 -4.75 -7.54
C LEU A 137 26.31 -6.19 -7.28
N LYS A 138 27.16 -6.75 -8.16
CA LYS A 138 27.71 -8.11 -7.99
C LYS A 138 28.58 -8.25 -6.74
N SER A 139 29.33 -7.19 -6.39
CA SER A 139 30.15 -7.20 -5.17
C SER A 139 29.30 -7.00 -3.92
N GLY A 140 28.21 -6.25 -4.01
CA GLY A 140 27.19 -6.11 -2.97
C GLY A 140 26.47 -7.42 -2.66
N GLU A 141 26.03 -8.17 -3.67
CA GLU A 141 25.40 -9.48 -3.48
C GLU A 141 26.33 -10.44 -2.73
N LYS A 142 27.61 -10.51 -3.15
CA LYS A 142 28.63 -11.32 -2.46
C LYS A 142 28.84 -10.85 -1.02
N TYR A 143 28.85 -9.54 -0.78
CA TYR A 143 29.00 -8.97 0.55
C TYR A 143 27.84 -9.37 1.48
N GLU A 144 26.59 -9.29 1.03
CA GLU A 144 25.44 -9.69 1.84
C GLU A 144 25.43 -11.20 2.10
N LEU A 145 25.75 -12.03 1.11
CA LEU A 145 25.91 -13.47 1.31
C LEU A 145 26.95 -13.79 2.37
N ASP A 146 28.13 -13.15 2.31
CA ASP A 146 29.19 -13.35 3.30
C ASP A 146 28.81 -12.80 4.69
N LYS A 147 28.10 -11.68 4.75
CA LYS A 147 27.57 -11.08 5.99
C LYS A 147 26.56 -12.01 6.67
N VAL A 148 25.62 -12.58 5.91
CA VAL A 148 24.66 -13.58 6.42
C VAL A 148 25.39 -14.85 6.89
N GLN A 149 26.37 -15.34 6.13
CA GLN A 149 27.18 -16.49 6.54
C GLN A 149 27.98 -16.23 7.81
N ARG A 150 28.55 -15.02 7.97
CA ARG A 150 29.23 -14.60 9.20
C ARG A 150 28.27 -14.54 10.38
N ALA A 151 27.08 -13.97 10.20
CA ALA A 151 26.06 -13.92 11.24
C ALA A 151 25.61 -15.34 11.67
N ALA A 152 25.43 -16.26 10.71
CA ALA A 152 25.08 -17.65 10.99
C ALA A 152 26.20 -18.42 11.73
N LYS A 153 27.48 -18.14 11.41
CA LYS A 153 28.65 -18.73 12.09
C LYS A 153 28.96 -18.09 13.45
N ALA A 154 28.59 -16.82 13.65
CA ALA A 154 28.78 -16.08 14.90
C ALA A 154 27.71 -16.37 15.96
N GLN A 155 26.61 -17.06 15.60
CA GLN A 155 25.71 -17.66 16.58
C GLN A 155 26.51 -18.71 17.37
N PRO A 156 26.71 -18.51 18.69
CA PRO A 156 27.54 -19.43 19.48
C PRO A 156 26.90 -20.83 19.46
N MET A 157 27.65 -21.80 18.95
CA MET A 157 27.51 -23.23 19.24
C MET A 157 27.82 -23.49 20.73
N GLY A 158 27.11 -22.81 21.62
CA GLY A 158 27.42 -22.68 23.05
C GLY A 158 26.26 -23.03 23.98
N SER A 159 25.17 -23.58 23.45
CA SER A 159 24.18 -24.28 24.28
C SER A 159 24.04 -25.71 23.76
N MET A 160 25.01 -26.56 24.15
CA MET A 160 24.71 -27.97 24.36
C MET A 160 23.80 -28.05 25.60
N ASP A 161 22.53 -27.67 25.41
CA ASP A 161 21.52 -27.94 26.41
C ASP A 161 21.32 -29.46 26.48
N ARG A 162 21.55 -30.00 27.66
CA ARG A 162 21.60 -31.42 28.00
C ARG A 162 20.25 -32.13 27.74
N ASP A 163 19.21 -31.39 27.39
CA ASP A 163 17.87 -31.87 27.08
C ASP A 163 17.68 -32.42 25.65
N ARG A 164 18.65 -32.26 24.73
CA ARG A 164 18.51 -32.77 23.34
C ARG A 164 18.65 -34.28 23.19
N PHE A 165 19.13 -35.01 24.19
CA PHE A 165 19.25 -36.48 24.13
C PHE A 165 18.07 -37.24 24.77
N ALA A 166 17.12 -36.54 25.41
CA ALA A 166 16.07 -37.19 26.19
C ALA A 166 14.70 -37.33 25.49
N THR A 167 14.47 -36.75 24.31
CA THR A 167 13.16 -36.83 23.64
C THR A 167 13.27 -37.25 22.18
N ASN A 168 13.36 -38.57 22.00
CA ASN A 168 13.12 -39.24 20.73
C ASN A 168 11.63 -39.10 20.38
N GLY A 169 11.26 -38.11 19.56
CA GLY A 169 9.94 -38.04 18.93
C GLY A 169 9.23 -36.68 18.93
N ARG A 170 9.78 -35.68 18.24
CA ARG A 170 8.93 -34.72 17.51
C ARG A 170 9.75 -33.99 16.46
N SER A 171 9.29 -34.09 15.22
CA SER A 171 9.76 -33.34 14.05
C SER A 171 10.04 -31.87 14.40
N LYS A 172 11.32 -31.50 14.50
CA LYS A 172 11.73 -30.09 14.47
C LYS A 172 11.32 -29.54 13.11
N ALA A 173 10.41 -28.57 13.12
CA ALA A 173 10.15 -27.77 11.94
C ALA A 173 11.48 -27.13 11.49
N PRO A 174 11.78 -27.13 10.18
CA PRO A 174 12.98 -26.48 9.67
C PRO A 174 12.97 -24.99 10.09
N PRO A 175 14.17 -24.37 10.25
CA PRO A 175 14.24 -22.94 10.54
C PRO A 175 13.40 -22.21 9.49
N VAL A 176 12.50 -21.36 9.96
CA VAL A 176 11.67 -20.51 9.10
C VAL A 176 12.64 -19.58 8.39
N ILE A 177 13.01 -19.95 7.16
CA ILE A 177 13.66 -19.05 6.21
C ILE A 177 12.62 -17.96 6.00
N GLU A 178 12.83 -16.78 6.60
CA GLU A 178 12.06 -15.61 6.25
C GLU A 178 12.13 -15.49 4.74
N THR A 179 10.97 -15.51 4.09
CA THR A 179 10.86 -15.34 2.64
C THR A 179 11.71 -14.12 2.27
N PRO A 180 12.60 -14.21 1.27
CA PRO A 180 13.47 -13.08 0.94
C PRO A 180 12.58 -11.86 0.68
N SER A 181 12.82 -10.79 1.43
CA SER A 181 12.09 -9.53 1.26
C SER A 181 12.13 -9.11 -0.21
N GLY A 182 11.06 -8.50 -0.73
CA GLY A 182 11.02 -8.02 -2.12
C GLY A 182 12.17 -7.05 -2.45
N ALA A 183 12.74 -6.40 -1.44
CA ALA A 183 13.97 -5.61 -1.54
C ALA A 183 15.16 -6.38 -2.16
N ALA A 184 15.28 -7.69 -1.94
CA ALA A 184 16.36 -8.49 -2.51
C ALA A 184 16.27 -8.57 -4.04
N ILE A 185 15.07 -8.49 -4.61
CA ILE A 185 14.85 -8.46 -6.07
C ILE A 185 15.31 -7.11 -6.65
N LEU A 186 15.08 -6.01 -5.92
CA LEU A 186 15.42 -4.65 -6.35
C LEU A 186 16.93 -4.37 -6.36
N VAL A 187 17.69 -5.16 -5.59
CA VAL A 187 19.13 -5.03 -5.44
C VAL A 187 19.91 -6.08 -6.25
N ALA A 188 19.19 -7.00 -6.91
CA ALA A 188 19.78 -8.05 -7.73
C ALA A 188 20.54 -7.48 -8.96
N PRO A 189 21.64 -8.12 -9.40
CA PRO A 189 22.44 -7.66 -10.54
C PRO A 189 21.67 -7.53 -11.86
N GLU A 190 20.57 -8.28 -12.00
CA GLU A 190 19.62 -8.20 -13.11
C GLU A 190 18.29 -7.66 -12.55
N LEU A 191 18.04 -6.37 -12.77
CA LEU A 191 16.76 -5.77 -12.41
C LEU A 191 15.64 -6.35 -13.31
N PRO A 192 14.44 -6.64 -12.77
CA PRO A 192 13.28 -6.98 -13.58
C PRO A 192 13.03 -5.92 -14.67
N PRO A 193 12.59 -6.31 -15.87
CA PRO A 193 12.43 -5.40 -17.02
C PRO A 193 11.43 -4.26 -16.79
N ASP A 194 10.55 -4.36 -15.79
CA ASP A 194 9.62 -3.29 -15.40
C ASP A 194 10.30 -2.11 -14.67
N ILE A 195 11.51 -2.31 -14.13
CA ILE A 195 12.24 -1.31 -13.33
C ILE A 195 13.48 -0.79 -14.06
N GLN A 196 13.94 -1.50 -15.10
CA GLN A 196 14.94 -0.96 -16.01
C GLN A 196 14.33 0.24 -16.76
N PRO A 197 15.04 1.38 -16.90
CA PRO A 197 14.65 2.37 -17.89
C PRO A 197 14.65 1.64 -19.24
N GLN A 198 13.46 1.40 -19.79
CA GLN A 198 13.34 0.62 -21.00
C GLN A 198 14.24 1.26 -22.06
N PRO A 199 15.14 0.50 -22.74
CA PRO A 199 15.71 0.98 -23.98
C PRO A 199 14.53 1.35 -24.89
N PRO A 200 14.59 2.48 -25.62
CA PRO A 200 13.45 2.97 -26.38
C PRO A 200 12.89 1.84 -27.23
N ALA A 201 11.68 1.40 -26.87
CA ALA A 201 11.04 0.26 -27.50
C ALA A 201 11.04 0.46 -29.02
N GLN A 202 11.39 -0.61 -29.73
CA GLN A 202 11.39 -0.67 -31.18
C GLN A 202 10.08 -0.10 -31.73
N ALA A 203 10.20 1.01 -32.46
CA ALA A 203 9.26 1.55 -33.44
C ALA A 203 7.76 1.35 -33.15
N GLN A 204 7.24 2.15 -32.21
CA GLN A 204 5.90 2.71 -32.42
C GLN A 204 5.94 3.57 -33.70
N PRO A 205 4.85 3.66 -34.48
CA PRO A 205 4.83 4.51 -35.66
C PRO A 205 5.23 5.92 -35.23
N LYS A 206 6.29 6.47 -35.84
CA LYS A 206 6.79 7.82 -35.62
C LYS A 206 5.61 8.77 -35.46
N ARG A 207 5.33 9.17 -34.22
CA ARG A 207 4.46 10.30 -33.97
C ARG A 207 5.28 11.49 -34.43
N GLU A 208 4.94 12.00 -35.61
CA GLU A 208 5.56 13.21 -36.14
C GLU A 208 5.54 14.28 -35.04
N PRO A 209 6.65 15.02 -34.83
CA PRO A 209 6.71 16.07 -33.84
C PRO A 209 5.57 17.06 -34.11
N GLN A 210 4.58 17.05 -33.22
CA GLN A 210 3.48 17.99 -33.28
C GLN A 210 4.06 19.37 -33.02
N PRO A 211 3.94 20.33 -33.95
CA PRO A 211 4.49 21.66 -33.73
C PRO A 211 3.81 22.28 -32.52
N ILE A 212 4.60 22.65 -31.51
CA ILE A 212 4.12 23.34 -30.31
C ILE A 212 3.56 24.69 -30.78
N ALA A 213 2.23 24.84 -30.71
CA ALA A 213 1.57 26.09 -31.05
C ALA A 213 1.76 27.11 -29.92
N PRO A 214 2.09 28.36 -30.23
CA PRO A 214 2.19 29.42 -29.21
C PRO A 214 0.81 29.65 -28.57
N LEU A 215 0.80 29.91 -27.26
CA LEU A 215 -0.41 30.34 -26.55
C LEU A 215 -0.94 31.62 -27.22
N SER A 216 -2.22 31.64 -27.57
CA SER A 216 -2.88 32.61 -28.48
C SER A 216 -2.77 34.09 -28.08
N THR A 217 -2.27 34.36 -26.88
CA THR A 217 -2.27 35.69 -26.25
C THR A 217 -0.86 36.17 -25.87
N ILE A 218 0.20 35.41 -26.21
CA ILE A 218 1.56 35.70 -25.74
C ILE A 218 2.52 35.77 -26.94
N THR A 219 3.18 36.92 -27.11
CA THR A 219 4.29 37.08 -28.07
C THR A 219 5.50 36.28 -27.57
N PRO A 220 6.14 35.42 -28.36
CA PRO A 220 7.35 34.70 -27.93
C PRO A 220 8.49 35.70 -27.66
N LEU A 221 9.29 35.42 -26.63
CA LEU A 221 10.46 36.21 -26.25
C LEU A 221 11.72 35.39 -26.56
N PRO A 222 12.66 35.87 -27.40
CA PRO A 222 13.89 35.15 -27.68
C PRO A 222 14.71 35.02 -26.40
N LEU A 223 15.09 33.79 -26.03
CA LEU A 223 15.93 33.55 -24.85
C LEU A 223 17.38 33.87 -25.22
N ASN A 224 17.89 34.99 -24.72
CA ASN A 224 19.27 35.39 -24.99
C ASN A 224 20.23 34.62 -24.06
N PRO A 225 21.28 33.95 -24.60
CA PRO A 225 22.30 33.24 -23.81
C PRO A 225 23.02 34.10 -22.75
N ALA A 226 22.96 35.42 -22.86
CA ALA A 226 23.53 36.32 -21.86
C ALA A 226 22.63 36.57 -20.63
N GLN A 227 21.35 36.20 -20.67
CA GLN A 227 20.35 36.55 -19.64
C GLN A 227 19.86 35.37 -18.81
N THR A 228 20.11 34.13 -19.26
CA THR A 228 19.66 32.91 -18.58
C THR A 228 20.84 31.97 -18.37
N ALA A 229 21.18 31.75 -17.09
CA ALA A 229 22.09 30.68 -16.72
C ALA A 229 21.49 29.33 -17.17
N ASP A 230 22.35 28.41 -17.59
CA ASP A 230 22.00 27.00 -17.86
C ASP A 230 21.26 26.67 -19.18
N ILE A 231 21.16 27.59 -20.16
CA ILE A 231 20.59 27.27 -21.50
C ILE A 231 21.28 26.06 -22.15
N GLN A 232 22.59 25.89 -21.94
CA GLN A 232 23.37 24.81 -22.52
C GLN A 232 22.98 23.41 -22.01
N LEU A 233 22.18 23.32 -20.94
CA LEU A 233 21.70 22.07 -20.36
C LEU A 233 20.32 21.66 -20.93
N LEU A 234 19.66 22.52 -21.70
CA LEU A 234 18.36 22.24 -22.33
C LEU A 234 18.55 21.64 -23.73
N THR A 235 17.66 20.72 -24.09
CA THR A 235 17.55 20.22 -25.46
C THR A 235 16.90 21.28 -26.37
N PRO A 236 17.13 21.25 -27.69
CA PRO A 236 16.55 22.22 -28.62
C PRO A 236 15.00 22.26 -28.60
N GLU A 237 14.36 21.15 -28.23
CA GLU A 237 12.90 21.08 -28.06
C GLU A 237 12.42 21.78 -26.78
N GLU A 238 13.19 21.68 -25.69
CA GLU A 238 12.90 22.37 -24.42
C GLU A 238 13.14 23.88 -24.52
N ILE A 239 14.13 24.30 -25.31
CA ILE A 239 14.38 25.72 -25.61
C ILE A 239 13.16 26.32 -26.34
N ASP A 240 12.67 25.66 -27.38
CA ASP A 240 11.50 26.12 -28.15
C ASP A 240 10.22 26.18 -27.28
N LEU A 241 10.05 25.22 -26.37
CA LEU A 241 8.95 25.25 -25.40
C LEU A 241 9.08 26.47 -24.47
N CYS A 242 10.26 26.69 -23.86
CA CYS A 242 10.51 27.81 -22.96
C CYS A 242 10.31 29.18 -23.62
N GLU A 243 10.71 29.33 -24.90
CA GLU A 243 10.49 30.55 -25.69
C GLU A 243 9.00 30.82 -25.95
N LYS A 244 8.24 29.77 -26.26
CA LYS A 244 6.79 29.86 -26.55
C LYS A 244 5.94 30.03 -25.30
N THR A 245 6.37 29.51 -24.15
CA THR A 245 5.63 29.58 -22.88
C THR A 245 6.16 30.67 -21.94
N ARG A 246 7.23 31.40 -22.30
CA ARG A 246 7.93 32.40 -21.46
C ARG A 246 8.32 31.87 -20.07
N LEU A 247 8.73 30.60 -20.01
CA LEU A 247 9.21 30.00 -18.76
C LEU A 247 10.73 30.11 -18.70
N ASN A 248 11.24 30.83 -17.70
CA ASN A 248 12.68 30.90 -17.47
C ASN A 248 13.15 29.57 -16.85
N PRO A 249 14.18 28.90 -17.39
CA PRO A 249 14.74 27.73 -16.75
C PRO A 249 15.27 28.15 -15.37
N LYS A 250 14.82 27.45 -14.32
CA LYS A 250 15.33 27.69 -12.97
C LYS A 250 16.77 27.18 -12.90
N PRO A 251 17.68 27.90 -12.22
CA PRO A 251 19.01 27.37 -11.96
C PRO A 251 18.86 26.13 -11.07
N GLN A 252 19.11 24.94 -11.62
CA GLN A 252 19.30 23.75 -10.81
C GLN A 252 20.70 23.81 -10.21
N GLY A 253 20.89 24.76 -9.28
CA GLY A 253 22.05 24.82 -8.41
C GLY A 253 21.99 23.64 -7.44
N GLY A 254 22.63 22.55 -7.81
CA GLY A 254 22.79 21.34 -7.01
C GLY A 254 23.79 20.42 -7.68
N GLY A 255 25.08 20.76 -7.54
CA GLY A 255 26.20 20.23 -8.31
C GLY A 255 26.23 18.71 -8.44
N VAL A 256 26.32 18.26 -9.69
CA VAL A 256 27.00 17.03 -10.05
C VAL A 256 28.24 17.44 -10.84
N GLU A 257 29.34 17.63 -10.12
CA GLU A 257 30.67 17.67 -10.72
C GLU A 257 30.87 16.36 -11.49
N ARG A 258 30.87 16.47 -12.82
CA ARG A 258 31.35 15.43 -13.72
C ARG A 258 32.85 15.63 -13.93
N GLY A 259 33.63 14.73 -13.33
CA GLY A 259 34.78 14.07 -13.95
C GLY A 259 36.08 14.85 -14.13
N GLY A 260 37.13 14.35 -13.48
CA GLY A 260 38.55 14.62 -13.74
C GLY A 260 39.41 13.69 -12.91
#